data_AF-R7ZIR9-F1
#
_entry.id   AF-R7ZIR9-F1
#
_cell.length_a   1.000
_cell.length_b   1.000
_cell.length_c   1.000
_cell.angle_alpha   90.00
_cell.angle_beta   90.00
_cell.angle_gamma   90.00
#
_symmetry.space_group_name_H-M   'P 1'
#
loop_
_entity.id
_entity.type
_entity.pdbx_description
1 polymer ?
#
loop_
_entity_poly.entity_id
_entity_poly.type
_entity_poly.pdbx_seq_one_letter_code
_entity_poly.pdbx_strand_id
1 'polypeptide(L)'
;MNSTTISEEFGEQLAIVTAGTPYEIGENNENFFTELEHRIRRVMYSLWMDGQAQKLANYLQKKQAAHMAELYEFSYGVPMYDNDYSLSSKTETLALMIIDEKKAYAKRIQRIRLQYERFKKICNQLNDQDQTTLKSYFEHNQKVDYELLRTTIQRNLKLLEQVYKDAEAEKDNEFPLYHVEVDAEEQHEEDERKRQNIYKQLMNGLDNL
;
A
#
# COMPACT_ATOMS: atom_id res chain seq x y z
N MET A 1 3.23 4.26 -11.37
CA MET A 1 3.28 4.69 -9.96
C MET A 1 3.56 3.48 -9.07
N ASN A 2 4.76 3.38 -8.53
CA ASN A 2 5.13 2.40 -7.51
C ASN A 2 5.74 3.14 -6.30
N SER A 3 6.13 2.43 -5.25
CA SER A 3 6.71 3.04 -4.05
C SER A 3 8.01 3.80 -4.33
N THR A 4 8.82 3.34 -5.28
CA THR A 4 10.04 4.02 -5.72
C THR A 4 9.71 5.35 -6.40
N THR A 5 8.75 5.37 -7.32
CA THR A 5 8.29 6.60 -7.97
C THR A 5 7.81 7.64 -6.96
N ILE A 6 7.06 7.23 -5.93
CA ILE A 6 6.57 8.15 -4.89
C ILE A 6 7.73 8.73 -4.07
N SER A 7 8.77 7.95 -3.83
CA SER A 7 9.99 8.40 -3.13
C SER A 7 10.82 9.36 -3.99
N GLU A 8 10.90 9.12 -5.30
CA GLU A 8 11.56 10.02 -6.26
C GLU A 8 10.80 11.35 -6.35
N GLU A 9 9.46 11.29 -6.50
CA GLU A 9 8.58 12.45 -6.50
C GLU A 9 8.72 13.28 -5.21
N PHE A 10 8.93 12.64 -4.05
CA PHE A 10 9.22 13.36 -2.81
C PHE A 10 10.49 14.20 -2.91
N GLY A 11 11.57 13.61 -3.43
CA GLY A 11 12.86 14.30 -3.59
C GLY A 11 12.74 15.50 -4.51
N GLU A 12 12.05 15.35 -5.63
CA GLU A 12 11.77 16.44 -6.58
C GLU A 12 10.93 17.55 -5.95
N GLN A 13 9.83 17.19 -5.27
CA GLN A 13 8.97 18.18 -4.61
C GLN A 13 9.69 18.91 -3.49
N LEU A 14 10.47 18.19 -2.69
CA LEU A 14 11.26 18.79 -1.62
C LEU A 14 12.32 19.75 -2.19
N ALA A 15 13.00 19.40 -3.28
CA ALA A 15 13.95 20.28 -3.95
C ALA A 15 13.26 21.56 -4.46
N ILE A 16 12.09 21.44 -5.09
CA ILE A 16 11.32 22.59 -5.60
C ILE A 16 10.91 23.53 -4.47
N VAL A 17 10.47 22.98 -3.34
CA VAL A 17 9.92 23.76 -2.22
C VAL A 17 11.02 24.38 -1.37
N THR A 18 12.20 23.74 -1.30
CA THR A 18 13.36 24.26 -0.57
C THR A 18 14.28 25.16 -1.42
N ALA A 19 14.06 25.27 -2.73
CA ALA A 19 14.86 26.11 -3.62
C ALA A 19 14.90 27.58 -3.15
N GLY A 20 16.10 28.15 -3.02
CA GLY A 20 16.29 29.52 -2.55
C GLY A 20 16.10 29.71 -1.05
N THR A 21 15.88 28.64 -0.28
CA THR A 21 15.87 28.67 1.19
C THR A 21 17.22 28.21 1.76
N PRO A 22 17.54 28.49 3.03
CA PRO A 22 18.72 27.92 3.70
C PRO A 22 18.72 26.39 3.76
N TYR A 23 17.61 25.74 3.39
CA TYR A 23 17.39 24.30 3.43
C TYR A 23 17.47 23.66 2.03
N GLU A 24 17.91 24.39 1.02
CA GLU A 24 18.02 23.88 -0.35
C GLU A 24 18.84 22.58 -0.44
N ILE A 25 18.36 21.65 -1.27
CA ILE A 25 19.04 20.38 -1.53
C ILE A 25 19.92 20.55 -2.76
N GLY A 26 21.24 20.62 -2.58
CA GLY A 26 22.21 20.73 -3.67
C GLY A 26 23.57 20.15 -3.31
N GLU A 27 24.34 19.75 -4.32
CA GLU A 27 25.65 19.08 -4.17
C GLU A 27 26.71 19.95 -3.47
N ASN A 28 26.52 21.28 -3.44
CA ASN A 28 27.44 22.23 -2.83
C ASN A 28 27.03 22.70 -1.42
N ASN A 29 25.97 22.14 -0.84
CA ASN A 29 25.57 22.52 0.52
C ASN A 29 26.37 21.71 1.55
N GLU A 30 27.56 22.19 1.90
CA GLU A 30 28.33 21.76 3.10
C GLU A 30 27.63 22.12 4.42
N ASN A 31 26.40 22.65 4.36
CA ASN A 31 25.57 22.93 5.50
C ASN A 31 25.13 21.61 6.14
N PHE A 32 25.88 21.17 7.16
CA PHE A 32 25.41 20.17 8.11
C PHE A 32 24.04 20.61 8.65
N PHE A 33 22.98 19.93 8.21
CA PHE A 33 21.64 20.18 8.70
C PHE A 33 21.63 19.96 10.21
N THR A 34 20.99 20.88 10.94
CA THR A 34 20.77 20.69 12.38
C THR A 34 20.03 19.37 12.64
N GLU A 35 20.26 18.74 13.78
CA GLU A 35 19.54 17.51 14.17
C GLU A 35 18.01 17.67 14.07
N LEU A 36 17.51 18.85 14.39
CA LEU A 36 16.10 19.21 14.24
C LEU A 36 15.63 19.09 12.79
N GLU A 37 16.42 19.57 11.84
CA GLU A 37 16.07 19.52 10.41
C GLU A 37 16.08 18.09 9.88
N HIS A 38 17.03 17.25 10.32
CA HIS A 38 17.00 15.82 10.01
C HIS A 38 15.72 15.14 10.52
N ARG A 39 15.29 15.48 11.73
CA ARG A 39 14.04 14.95 12.31
C ARG A 39 12.83 15.41 11.52
N ILE A 40 12.76 16.69 11.16
CA ILE A 40 11.69 17.26 10.33
C ILE A 40 11.62 16.54 8.99
N ARG A 41 12.75 16.39 8.28
CA ARG A 41 12.79 15.73 6.96
C ARG A 41 12.38 14.26 7.01
N ARG A 42 12.78 13.54 8.05
CA ARG A 42 12.34 12.15 8.28
C ARG A 42 10.82 12.08 8.44
N VAL A 43 10.25 12.98 9.26
CA VAL A 43 8.79 13.06 9.45
C VAL A 43 8.08 13.49 8.17
N MET A 44 8.64 14.43 7.40
CA MET A 44 8.13 14.84 6.08
C MET A 44 8.05 13.65 5.13
N TYR A 45 9.11 12.85 5.05
CA TYR A 45 9.12 11.67 4.20
C TYR A 45 8.03 10.67 4.61
N SER A 46 7.89 10.36 5.91
CA SER A 46 6.83 9.46 6.38
C SER A 46 5.43 10.00 6.09
N LEU A 47 5.21 11.31 6.31
CA LEU A 47 3.94 11.97 5.99
C LEU A 47 3.64 11.95 4.48
N TRP A 48 4.66 12.11 3.64
CA TRP A 48 4.52 12.01 2.19
C TRP A 48 4.08 10.62 1.76
N MET A 49 4.77 9.59 2.25
CA MET A 49 4.42 8.21 1.94
C MET A 49 2.98 7.88 2.34
N ASP A 50 2.56 8.31 3.54
CA ASP A 50 1.22 8.04 4.03
C ASP A 50 0.15 8.89 3.32
N GLY A 51 0.44 10.15 3.00
CA GLY A 51 -0.47 11.05 2.28
C GLY A 51 -0.73 10.59 0.83
N GLN A 52 0.28 10.01 0.17
CA GLN A 52 0.13 9.44 -1.18
C GLN A 52 -0.40 8.00 -1.20
N ALA A 53 -0.48 7.34 -0.04
CA ALA A 53 -0.80 5.92 0.05
C ALA A 53 -2.17 5.57 -0.56
N GLN A 54 -3.18 6.43 -0.44
CA GLN A 54 -4.49 6.17 -1.07
C GLN A 54 -4.41 6.10 -2.60
N LYS A 55 -3.67 7.02 -3.22
CA LYS A 55 -3.48 7.04 -4.68
C LYS A 55 -2.73 5.78 -5.12
N LEU A 56 -1.69 5.38 -4.38
CA LEU A 56 -0.95 4.15 -4.63
C LEU A 56 -1.85 2.91 -4.51
N ALA A 57 -2.63 2.80 -3.44
CA ALA A 57 -3.53 1.67 -3.21
C ALA A 57 -4.57 1.56 -4.33
N ASN A 58 -5.17 2.69 -4.74
CA ASN A 58 -6.14 2.73 -5.83
C ASN A 58 -5.51 2.32 -7.17
N TYR A 59 -4.28 2.78 -7.43
CA TYR A 59 -3.54 2.42 -8.64
C TYR A 59 -3.22 0.91 -8.68
N LEU A 60 -2.72 0.34 -7.58
CA LEU A 60 -2.43 -1.10 -7.47
C LEU A 60 -3.71 -1.93 -7.62
N GLN A 61 -4.81 -1.51 -6.98
CA GLN A 61 -6.08 -2.21 -7.11
C GLN A 61 -6.59 -2.23 -8.56
N LYS A 62 -6.47 -1.12 -9.31
CA LYS A 62 -6.81 -1.08 -10.73
C LYS A 62 -5.94 -2.00 -11.58
N LYS A 63 -4.67 -2.17 -11.22
CA LYS A 63 -3.72 -3.05 -11.92
C LYS A 63 -3.77 -4.51 -11.47
N GLN A 64 -4.49 -4.83 -10.41
CA GLN A 64 -4.54 -6.18 -9.85
C GLN A 64 -4.98 -7.21 -10.89
N ALA A 65 -6.04 -6.94 -11.64
CA ALA A 65 -6.55 -7.87 -12.65
C ALA A 65 -5.54 -8.13 -13.77
N ALA A 66 -4.89 -7.07 -14.28
CA ALA A 66 -3.85 -7.19 -15.30
C ALA A 66 -2.63 -7.97 -14.79
N HIS A 67 -2.18 -7.67 -13.58
CA HIS A 67 -1.06 -8.37 -12.96
C HIS A 67 -1.34 -9.87 -12.75
N MET A 68 -2.55 -10.23 -12.31
CA MET A 68 -2.94 -11.63 -12.18
C MET A 68 -3.05 -12.32 -13.54
N ALA A 69 -3.55 -11.62 -14.57
CA ALA A 69 -3.60 -12.16 -15.93
C ALA A 69 -2.20 -12.48 -16.49
N GLU A 70 -1.22 -11.59 -16.28
CA GLU A 70 0.19 -11.82 -16.66
C GLU A 70 0.78 -13.06 -15.95
N LEU A 71 0.47 -13.25 -14.66
CA LEU A 71 0.89 -14.43 -13.90
C LEU A 71 0.25 -15.72 -14.44
N TYR A 72 -1.03 -15.69 -14.78
CA TYR A 72 -1.70 -16.83 -15.41
C TYR A 72 -1.09 -17.14 -16.78
N GLU A 73 -0.88 -16.14 -17.63
CA GLU A 73 -0.26 -16.30 -18.95
C GLU A 73 1.15 -16.92 -18.85
N PHE A 74 1.97 -16.43 -17.92
CA PHE A 74 3.28 -17.02 -17.63
C PHE A 74 3.15 -18.48 -17.20
N SER A 75 2.20 -18.81 -16.32
CA SER A 75 2.00 -20.16 -15.82
C SER A 75 1.54 -21.16 -16.89
N TYR A 76 0.91 -20.69 -17.98
CA TYR A 76 0.58 -21.52 -19.15
C TYR A 76 1.77 -21.71 -20.11
N GLY A 77 2.70 -20.76 -20.15
CA GLY A 77 3.89 -20.82 -21.02
C GLY A 77 5.02 -21.72 -20.50
N VAL A 78 5.20 -21.81 -19.18
CA VAL A 78 6.29 -22.57 -18.52
C VAL A 78 6.20 -24.11 -18.69
N PRO A 79 5.02 -24.77 -18.60
CA PRO A 79 4.91 -26.22 -18.71
C PRO A 79 5.20 -26.79 -20.11
N MET A 80 5.23 -25.95 -21.15
CA MET A 80 5.39 -26.38 -22.55
C MET A 80 6.84 -26.63 -22.97
N TYR A 81 7.83 -26.16 -22.19
CA TYR A 81 9.26 -26.25 -22.54
C TYR A 81 10.01 -27.38 -21.83
N ASP A 82 9.40 -28.04 -20.85
CA ASP A 82 10.06 -29.03 -19.98
C ASP A 82 9.43 -30.42 -20.23
N ASN A 83 9.89 -31.09 -21.29
CA ASN A 83 9.34 -32.38 -21.75
C ASN A 83 9.75 -33.59 -20.87
N ASP A 84 10.57 -33.39 -19.84
CA ASP A 84 11.06 -34.47 -18.99
C ASP A 84 10.58 -34.27 -17.53
N TYR A 85 9.74 -35.22 -17.10
CA TYR A 85 9.26 -35.48 -15.73
C TYR A 85 8.24 -34.54 -15.05
N SER A 86 7.13 -35.19 -14.62
CA SER A 86 6.03 -34.78 -13.72
C SER A 86 5.40 -33.39 -13.93
N LEU A 87 4.61 -33.25 -14.98
CA LEU A 87 3.75 -32.08 -15.25
C LEU A 87 2.80 -31.72 -14.10
N SER A 88 2.26 -32.68 -13.32
CA SER A 88 1.28 -32.38 -12.26
C SER A 88 1.89 -31.65 -11.06
N SER A 89 3.05 -32.12 -10.56
CA SER A 89 3.75 -31.52 -9.42
C SER A 89 4.19 -30.07 -9.70
N LYS A 90 4.65 -29.78 -10.94
CA LYS A 90 5.06 -28.43 -11.35
C LYS A 90 3.85 -27.48 -11.47
N THR A 91 2.72 -27.97 -11.99
CA THR A 91 1.48 -27.19 -12.14
C THR A 91 0.83 -26.88 -10.80
N GLU A 92 0.77 -27.86 -9.88
CA GLU A 92 0.29 -27.66 -8.50
C GLU A 92 1.13 -26.61 -7.76
N THR A 93 2.47 -26.67 -7.92
CA THR A 93 3.39 -25.70 -7.33
C THR A 93 3.15 -24.29 -7.88
N LEU A 94 2.99 -24.13 -9.20
CA LEU A 94 2.67 -22.85 -9.82
C LEU A 94 1.30 -22.31 -9.35
N ALA A 95 0.29 -23.17 -9.23
CA ALA A 95 -1.02 -22.79 -8.71
C ALA A 95 -0.93 -22.26 -7.26
N LEU A 96 -0.15 -22.93 -6.40
CA LEU A 96 0.10 -22.46 -5.03
C LEU A 96 0.81 -21.11 -5.02
N MET A 97 1.84 -20.92 -5.87
CA MET A 97 2.54 -19.63 -5.99
C MET A 97 1.60 -18.49 -6.42
N ILE A 98 0.68 -18.75 -7.35
CA ILE A 98 -0.32 -17.75 -7.77
C ILE A 98 -1.30 -17.42 -6.64
N ILE A 99 -1.74 -18.43 -5.87
CA ILE A 99 -2.61 -18.22 -4.70
C ILE A 99 -1.90 -17.36 -3.66
N ASP A 100 -0.63 -17.66 -3.37
CA ASP A 100 0.17 -16.91 -2.41
C ASP A 100 0.43 -15.48 -2.88
N GLU A 101 0.74 -15.27 -4.16
CA GLU A 101 0.91 -13.94 -4.73
C GLU A 101 -0.39 -13.13 -4.67
N LYS A 102 -1.55 -13.74 -4.95
CA LYS A 102 -2.86 -13.08 -4.81
C LYS A 102 -3.10 -12.62 -3.36
N LYS A 103 -2.80 -13.47 -2.38
CA LYS A 103 -2.91 -13.14 -0.95
C LYS A 103 -1.93 -12.03 -0.56
N ALA A 104 -0.67 -12.12 -1.00
CA ALA A 104 0.36 -11.13 -0.73
C ALA A 104 0.01 -9.76 -1.33
N TYR A 105 -0.50 -9.73 -2.56
CA TYR A 105 -0.92 -8.51 -3.25
C TYR A 105 -2.08 -7.82 -2.52
N ALA A 106 -3.08 -8.60 -2.08
CA ALA A 106 -4.20 -8.07 -1.30
C ALA A 106 -3.73 -7.50 0.05
N LYS A 107 -2.88 -8.24 0.79
CA LYS A 107 -2.26 -7.76 2.04
C LYS A 107 -1.46 -6.48 1.82
N ARG A 108 -0.71 -6.37 0.71
CA ARG A 108 0.05 -5.17 0.35
C ARG A 108 -0.87 -3.96 0.18
N ILE A 109 -1.97 -4.09 -0.57
CA ILE A 109 -2.96 -3.01 -0.74
C ILE A 109 -3.54 -2.61 0.62
N GLN A 110 -3.91 -3.59 1.46
CA GLN A 110 -4.46 -3.32 2.79
C GLN A 110 -3.48 -2.54 3.67
N ARG A 111 -2.21 -2.96 3.71
CA ARG A 111 -1.14 -2.24 4.45
C ARG A 111 -0.97 -0.80 3.96
N ILE A 112 -1.03 -0.57 2.65
CA ILE A 112 -0.95 0.79 2.09
C ILE A 112 -2.20 1.61 2.50
N ARG A 113 -3.39 1.02 2.52
CA ARG A 113 -4.58 1.73 3.03
C ARG A 113 -4.45 2.11 4.50
N LEU A 114 -3.87 1.24 5.34
CA LEU A 114 -3.60 1.54 6.74
C LEU A 114 -2.63 2.72 6.91
N GLN A 115 -1.65 2.88 6.02
CA GLN A 115 -0.78 4.06 5.99
C GLN A 115 -1.60 5.35 5.78
N TYR A 116 -2.52 5.34 4.81
CA TYR A 116 -3.38 6.52 4.59
C TYR A 116 -4.33 6.79 5.77
N GLU A 117 -4.87 5.75 6.41
CA GLU A 117 -5.68 5.92 7.62
C GLU A 117 -4.85 6.51 8.77
N ARG A 118 -3.56 6.16 8.89
CA ARG A 118 -2.65 6.82 9.83
C ARG A 118 -2.48 8.32 9.50
N PHE A 119 -2.31 8.68 8.23
CA PHE A 119 -2.26 10.08 7.82
C PHE A 119 -3.53 10.86 8.21
N LYS A 120 -4.71 10.29 7.97
CA LYS A 120 -5.97 10.91 8.40
C LYS A 120 -6.05 11.09 9.91
N LYS A 121 -5.67 10.05 10.67
CA LYS A 121 -5.65 10.12 12.14
C LYS A 121 -4.73 11.23 12.63
N ILE A 122 -3.52 11.34 12.07
CA ILE A 122 -2.60 12.44 12.36
C ILE A 122 -3.29 13.78 12.07
N CYS A 123 -3.82 13.96 10.86
CA CYS A 123 -4.47 15.20 10.43
C CYS A 123 -5.66 15.60 11.32
N ASN A 124 -6.39 14.64 11.88
CA ASN A 124 -7.54 14.90 12.76
C ASN A 124 -7.15 15.27 14.19
N GLN A 125 -5.89 15.07 14.59
CA GLN A 125 -5.37 15.47 15.90
C GLN A 125 -4.77 16.89 15.89
N LEU A 126 -4.64 17.50 14.71
CA LEU A 126 -4.08 18.84 14.55
C LEU A 126 -5.19 19.90 14.56
N ASN A 127 -4.80 21.16 14.77
CA ASN A 127 -5.69 22.28 14.51
C ASN A 127 -6.01 22.41 12.99
N ASP A 128 -7.10 23.09 12.66
CA ASP A 128 -7.60 23.22 11.28
C ASP A 128 -6.56 23.79 10.31
N GLN A 129 -5.73 24.75 10.77
CA GLN A 129 -4.72 25.39 9.94
C GLN A 129 -3.57 24.43 9.59
N ASP A 130 -3.07 23.70 10.58
CA ASP A 130 -2.00 22.73 10.41
C ASP A 130 -2.49 21.53 9.58
N GLN A 131 -3.69 21.04 9.87
CA GLN A 131 -4.36 20.02 9.07
C GLN A 131 -4.45 20.43 7.59
N THR A 132 -4.92 21.66 7.32
CA THR A 132 -5.05 22.18 5.96
C THR A 132 -3.69 22.25 5.26
N THR A 133 -2.67 22.72 5.96
CA THR A 133 -1.30 22.80 5.44
C THR A 133 -0.76 21.42 5.07
N LEU A 134 -0.90 20.43 5.97
CA LEU A 134 -0.44 19.07 5.71
C LEU A 134 -1.20 18.40 4.55
N LYS A 135 -2.53 18.51 4.52
CA LYS A 135 -3.34 17.94 3.42
C LYS A 135 -3.04 18.57 2.07
N SER A 136 -2.87 19.90 2.03
CA SER A 136 -2.56 20.61 0.78
C SER A 136 -1.25 20.08 0.20
N TYR A 137 -0.21 19.96 1.03
CA TYR A 137 1.10 19.49 0.60
C TYR A 137 1.16 17.98 0.34
N PHE A 138 0.83 17.15 1.34
CA PHE A 138 1.10 15.72 1.33
C PHE A 138 0.04 14.85 0.65
N GLU A 139 -1.19 15.34 0.50
CA GLU A 139 -2.29 14.59 -0.14
C GLU A 139 -2.61 15.15 -1.54
N HIS A 140 -2.61 16.47 -1.68
CA HIS A 140 -3.01 17.15 -2.92
C HIS A 140 -1.84 17.61 -3.80
N ASN A 141 -0.58 17.45 -3.36
CA ASN A 141 0.63 17.91 -4.05
C ASN A 141 0.55 19.41 -4.41
N GLN A 142 -0.10 20.21 -3.57
CA GLN A 142 -0.18 21.65 -3.77
C GLN A 142 1.08 22.31 -3.25
N LYS A 143 1.51 23.37 -3.94
CA LYS A 143 2.64 24.17 -3.51
C LYS A 143 2.30 24.89 -2.19
N VAL A 144 3.13 24.67 -1.18
CA VAL A 144 3.05 25.31 0.12
C VAL A 144 4.39 25.98 0.41
N ASP A 145 4.38 27.10 1.11
CA ASP A 145 5.60 27.75 1.60
C ASP A 145 6.37 26.80 2.53
N TYR A 146 7.67 26.63 2.29
CA TYR A 146 8.50 25.69 3.05
C TYR A 146 8.56 26.06 4.52
N GLU A 147 8.70 27.34 4.85
CA GLU A 147 8.80 27.80 6.24
C GLU A 147 7.48 27.54 6.98
N LEU A 148 6.34 27.77 6.34
CA LEU A 148 5.03 27.40 6.89
C LEU A 148 4.93 25.88 7.12
N LEU A 149 5.34 25.06 6.16
CA LEU A 149 5.32 23.60 6.28
C LEU A 149 6.24 23.12 7.41
N ARG A 150 7.47 23.63 7.43
CA ARG A 150 8.51 23.34 8.41
C ARG A 150 8.06 23.71 9.82
N THR A 151 7.53 24.92 10.02
CA THR A 151 7.01 25.36 11.31
C THR A 151 5.78 24.57 11.76
N THR A 152 4.93 24.15 10.82
CA THR A 152 3.79 23.25 11.10
C THR A 152 4.26 21.89 11.61
N ILE A 153 5.26 21.30 10.97
CA ILE A 153 5.84 20.02 11.40
C ILE A 153 6.58 20.19 12.72
N GLN A 154 7.37 21.26 12.86
CA GLN A 154 8.11 21.54 14.09
C GLN A 154 7.20 21.71 15.30
N ARG A 155 6.06 22.41 15.16
CA ARG A 155 5.06 22.58 16.24
C ARG A 155 4.47 21.24 16.70
N ASN A 156 4.28 20.31 15.77
CA ASN A 156 3.64 19.03 16.01
C ASN A 156 4.62 17.85 16.10
N LEU A 157 5.93 18.13 16.15
CA LEU A 157 6.98 17.13 15.93
C LEU A 157 6.91 15.97 16.91
N LYS A 158 6.67 16.25 18.21
CA LYS A 158 6.58 15.21 19.25
C LYS A 158 5.42 14.24 18.99
N LEU A 159 4.27 14.76 18.59
CA LEU A 159 3.09 13.95 18.27
C LEU A 159 3.37 13.08 17.05
N LEU A 160 3.94 13.68 16.00
CA LEU A 160 4.27 12.97 14.76
C LEU A 160 5.28 11.85 14.99
N GLU A 161 6.37 12.13 15.69
CA GLU A 161 7.40 11.14 16.02
C GLU A 161 6.86 10.00 16.86
N GLN A 162 5.99 10.29 17.82
CA GLN A 162 5.36 9.26 18.65
C GLN A 162 4.49 8.33 17.81
N VAL A 163 3.64 8.88 16.94
CA VAL A 163 2.78 8.08 16.04
C VAL A 163 3.60 7.15 15.15
N TYR A 164 4.71 7.63 14.59
CA TYR A 164 5.57 6.81 13.74
C TYR A 164 6.36 5.77 14.53
N LYS A 165 6.82 6.10 15.74
CA LYS A 165 7.50 5.15 16.63
C LYS A 165 6.57 4.00 17.04
N ASP A 166 5.32 4.31 17.38
CA ASP A 166 4.32 3.31 17.75
C ASP A 166 4.00 2.40 16.54
N ALA A 167 3.87 2.99 15.36
CA ALA A 167 3.64 2.23 14.13
C ALA A 167 4.84 1.35 13.70
N GLU A 168 6.07 1.72 14.04
CA GLU A 168 7.25 0.86 13.84
C GLU A 168 7.24 -0.32 14.83
N ALA A 169 6.93 -0.08 16.10
CA ALA A 169 6.80 -1.13 17.10
C ALA A 169 5.68 -2.14 16.77
N GLU A 170 4.58 -1.70 16.15
CA GLU A 170 3.52 -2.59 15.68
C GLU A 170 3.96 -3.50 14.51
N LYS A 171 4.85 -3.02 13.62
CA LYS A 171 5.39 -3.83 12.53
C LYS A 171 6.33 -4.93 13.02
N ASP A 172 7.10 -4.65 14.06
CA ASP A 172 8.03 -5.62 14.66
C ASP A 172 7.29 -6.73 15.42
N ASN A 173 6.05 -6.48 15.84
CA ASN A 173 5.16 -7.50 16.40
C ASN A 173 4.39 -8.30 15.34
N GLU A 174 4.50 -7.96 14.05
CA GLU A 174 3.91 -8.66 12.91
C GLU A 174 4.86 -9.77 12.36
N PHE A 175 5.31 -10.71 13.21
CA PHE A 175 5.95 -11.97 12.77
C PHE A 175 4.92 -13.13 12.67
N PRO A 176 5.14 -14.11 11.77
CA PRO A 176 4.16 -14.53 10.76
C PRO A 176 2.92 -15.16 11.41
N LEU A 177 1.74 -14.58 11.17
CA LEU A 177 0.49 -15.35 11.31
C LEU A 177 0.45 -16.43 10.22
N TYR A 178 1.01 -17.59 10.55
CA TYR A 178 0.31 -18.84 10.27
C TYR A 178 -1.02 -18.82 11.04
N HIS A 179 -2.03 -19.42 10.43
CA HIS A 179 -3.46 -19.36 10.78
C HIS A 179 -4.17 -18.06 10.39
N VAL A 180 -4.38 -17.92 9.09
CA VAL A 180 -5.69 -17.47 8.66
C VAL A 180 -6.51 -18.75 8.44
N GLU A 181 -7.21 -19.20 9.49
CA GLU A 181 -8.48 -19.88 9.27
C GLU A 181 -9.39 -18.81 8.68
N VAL A 182 -9.30 -18.62 7.36
CA VAL A 182 -10.32 -17.89 6.61
C VAL A 182 -11.47 -18.87 6.49
N ASP A 183 -12.67 -18.37 6.75
CA ASP A 183 -14.00 -18.94 6.54
C ASP A 183 -14.26 -19.38 5.08
N ALA A 184 -13.35 -20.19 4.52
CA ALA A 184 -13.46 -20.79 3.20
C ALA A 184 -14.44 -21.97 3.23
N GLU A 185 -14.63 -22.62 4.38
CA GLU A 185 -15.65 -23.66 4.54
C GLU A 185 -17.06 -23.06 4.51
N GLU A 186 -17.28 -21.88 5.09
CA GLU A 186 -18.60 -21.22 5.08
C GLU A 186 -18.97 -20.70 3.69
N GLN A 187 -18.02 -20.12 2.95
CA GLN A 187 -18.25 -19.70 1.56
C GLN A 187 -18.39 -20.89 0.60
N HIS A 188 -17.67 -22.00 0.82
CA HIS A 188 -17.80 -23.21 0.01
C HIS A 188 -19.11 -23.95 0.28
N GLU A 189 -19.56 -24.06 1.53
CA GLU A 189 -20.87 -24.63 1.85
C GLU A 189 -22.02 -23.81 1.25
N GLU A 190 -21.95 -22.48 1.29
CA GLU A 190 -23.02 -21.63 0.75
C GLU A 190 -23.11 -21.75 -0.78
N ASP A 191 -21.96 -21.84 -1.47
CA ASP A 191 -21.90 -22.06 -2.92
C ASP A 191 -22.33 -23.47 -3.33
N GLU A 192 -22.01 -24.51 -2.54
CA GLU A 192 -22.52 -25.86 -2.76
C GLU A 192 -24.04 -25.96 -2.56
N ARG A 193 -24.59 -25.31 -1.52
CA ARG A 193 -26.05 -25.23 -1.31
C ARG A 193 -26.75 -24.52 -2.46
N LYS A 194 -26.17 -23.43 -2.99
CA LYS A 194 -26.70 -22.72 -4.17
C LYS A 194 -26.68 -23.61 -5.41
N ARG A 195 -25.58 -24.35 -5.65
CA ARG A 195 -25.49 -25.30 -6.77
C ARG A 195 -26.51 -26.44 -6.66
N GLN A 196 -26.68 -27.04 -5.49
CA GLN A 196 -27.65 -28.13 -5.29
C GLN A 196 -29.10 -27.66 -5.49
N ASN A 197 -29.44 -26.43 -5.10
CA ASN A 197 -30.77 -25.87 -5.35
C ASN A 197 -31.04 -25.63 -6.83
N ILE A 198 -30.04 -25.15 -7.59
CA ILE A 198 -30.16 -24.98 -9.05
C ILE A 198 -30.39 -26.34 -9.74
N TYR A 199 -29.64 -27.38 -9.34
CA TYR A 199 -29.83 -28.74 -9.88
C TYR A 199 -31.23 -29.29 -9.58
N LYS A 200 -31.76 -29.10 -8.36
CA LYS A 200 -33.13 -29.54 -8.01
C LYS A 200 -34.20 -28.82 -8.84
N GLN A 201 -34.03 -27.52 -9.12
CA GLN A 201 -34.97 -26.76 -9.94
C GLN A 201 -34.95 -27.23 -11.41
N LEU A 202 -33.76 -27.56 -11.93
CA LEU A 202 -33.62 -28.10 -13.30
C LEU A 202 -34.21 -29.50 -13.44
N MET A 203 -34.03 -30.38 -12.45
CA MET A 203 -34.59 -31.73 -12.48
C MET A 203 -36.12 -31.74 -12.32
N ASN A 204 -36.68 -30.89 -11.45
CA ASN A 204 -38.14 -30.78 -11.30
C ASN A 204 -38.85 -30.13 -12.53
N GLY A 205 -38.09 -29.40 -13.36
CA GLY A 205 -38.58 -28.87 -14.64
C GLY A 205 -38.59 -29.89 -15.78
N LEU A 206 -37.84 -30.98 -15.65
CA LEU A 206 -37.78 -32.07 -16.64
C LEU A 206 -38.87 -33.14 -16.42
N ASP A 207 -39.42 -33.25 -15.21
CA ASP A 207 -40.52 -34.19 -14.90
C ASP A 207 -41.93 -33.65 -15.26
N ASN A 208 -42.02 -32.43 -15.81
CA ASN A 208 -43.28 -31.79 -16.25
C ASN A 208 -43.36 -31.57 -17.78
N LEU A 209 -42.59 -32.34 -18.56
CA LEU A 209 -42.67 -32.45 -20.02
C LEU A 209 -42.94 -33.91 -20.41
#